data_AF-A0A344LTA8-F1
#
_entry.id   AF-A0A344LTA8-F1
#
_cell.length_a   1.000
_cell.length_b   1.000
_cell.length_c   1.000
_cell.angle_alpha   90.00
_cell.angle_beta   90.00
_cell.angle_gamma   90.00
#
_symmetry.space_group_name_H-M   'P 1'
#
loop_
_entity.id
_entity.type
_entity.pdbx_description
1 polymer ?
#
loop_
_entity_poly.entity_id
_entity_poly.type
_entity_poly.pdbx_seq_one_letter_code
_entity_poly.pdbx_strand_id
1 'polypeptide(L)'
;MKSNYKFWIKMNIIFCSFFMLFLFGSCKKNEAHNYADIMTEGEMDAELTSPPHVPKPVGNRTAMKLKLNMEIKEQEGTMTDGVKYTYWTFGGSVPGSFIRTRVGDEVEFHLKNHPDNKLPHNIDLHAVTGPGGGATSSLVAPGHEKVFSFKVINPGLYVYHCATAPVGMHIANGMYGLILVEPEGGLPPVDKEYYVMQGDFYTQGEYGAKGLQPFDMNKAVKETPDYVVFNGKVGSLTNGGELTAKVGETVRLFVGNGGPNLVSSFHVIGEIFDNVHVEGGSTVNKNVQTTLIPAGGAAIVDFKVETPGTFILVDHSIFRAFNKGALGMLKVEGKENKNVYSGTIQEGIYLPEGGTIQKMPGSTTAKAAISKRTVEEKVKIGKDIFGTTCFACHQSEGQGIPGTFPPLAKSDYLNADSKRAIKTILHGLTGEVTVNGKKYNNVMPAQNLSDDEIANVLTYIYNSWGNNKTEVTPEMVKALR
;
A
#
# COMPACT_ATOMS: atom_id res chain seq x y z
N MET A 1 -84.20 42.93 -9.87
CA MET A 1 -84.52 41.63 -10.51
C MET A 1 -83.37 41.21 -11.41
N LYS A 2 -82.81 40.02 -11.11
CA LYS A 2 -82.08 39.09 -11.99
C LYS A 2 -81.21 39.68 -13.11
N SER A 3 -79.92 39.86 -12.84
CA SER A 3 -78.82 39.48 -13.75
C SER A 3 -77.51 39.99 -13.14
N ASN A 4 -76.71 39.11 -12.55
CA ASN A 4 -75.23 39.23 -12.41
C ASN A 4 -74.62 38.04 -11.64
N TYR A 5 -75.19 36.83 -11.81
CA TYR A 5 -74.69 35.59 -11.18
C TYR A 5 -74.35 34.51 -12.23
N LYS A 6 -74.04 34.92 -13.47
CA LYS A 6 -73.71 34.00 -14.58
C LYS A 6 -72.37 34.28 -15.27
N PHE A 7 -71.53 35.16 -14.72
CA PHE A 7 -70.20 35.43 -15.28
C PHE A 7 -69.03 34.84 -14.45
N TRP A 8 -69.30 34.38 -13.23
CA TRP A 8 -68.26 33.89 -12.30
C TRP A 8 -68.23 32.36 -12.11
N ILE A 9 -68.89 31.59 -12.98
CA ILE A 9 -68.87 30.11 -12.93
C ILE A 9 -68.33 29.47 -14.23
N LYS A 10 -68.25 30.22 -15.34
CA LYS A 10 -67.62 29.70 -16.58
C LYS A 10 -66.12 29.94 -16.70
N MET A 11 -65.52 30.75 -15.83
CA MET A 11 -64.08 31.04 -15.89
C MET A 11 -63.22 30.14 -14.97
N ASN A 12 -63.84 29.30 -14.13
CA ASN A 12 -63.13 28.33 -13.27
C ASN A 12 -63.20 26.87 -13.75
N ILE A 13 -64.01 26.55 -14.78
CA ILE A 13 -64.06 25.19 -15.35
C ILE A 13 -63.09 25.05 -16.54
N ILE A 14 -62.73 26.14 -17.22
CA ILE A 14 -61.74 26.10 -18.30
C ILE A 14 -60.30 26.20 -17.77
N PHE A 15 -60.09 26.77 -16.58
CA PHE A 15 -58.77 26.79 -15.94
C PHE A 15 -58.42 25.48 -15.21
N CYS A 16 -59.42 24.69 -14.79
CA CYS A 16 -59.18 23.39 -14.16
C CYS A 16 -58.92 22.25 -15.16
N SER A 17 -59.28 22.41 -16.44
CA SER A 17 -59.07 21.37 -17.46
C SER A 17 -57.78 21.57 -18.28
N PHE A 18 -57.08 22.69 -18.11
CA PHE A 18 -55.75 22.92 -18.71
C PHE A 18 -54.58 22.63 -17.76
N PHE A 19 -54.87 22.44 -16.45
CA PHE A 19 -53.86 22.09 -15.44
C PHE A 19 -53.83 20.58 -15.12
N MET A 20 -54.57 19.76 -15.86
CA MET A 20 -54.64 18.31 -15.70
C MET A 20 -54.18 17.54 -16.95
N LEU A 21 -53.41 18.19 -17.83
CA LEU A 21 -52.78 17.57 -19.00
C LEU A 21 -51.27 17.87 -19.12
N PHE A 22 -50.64 18.24 -18.02
CA PHE A 22 -49.19 18.46 -17.91
C PHE A 22 -48.56 17.65 -16.75
N LEU A 23 -49.11 16.47 -16.44
CA LEU A 23 -48.56 15.52 -15.45
C LEU A 23 -48.23 14.13 -16.04
N PHE A 24 -48.16 14.01 -17.37
CA PHE A 24 -47.68 12.81 -18.06
C PHE A 24 -46.51 13.11 -19.02
N GLY A 25 -45.68 14.09 -18.67
CA GLY A 25 -44.45 14.43 -19.37
C GLY A 25 -43.23 13.97 -18.59
N SER A 26 -42.74 12.79 -18.93
CA SER A 26 -41.36 12.34 -18.68
C SER A 26 -41.00 11.84 -17.27
N CYS A 27 -41.72 10.83 -16.77
CA CYS A 27 -41.00 9.67 -16.24
C CYS A 27 -40.32 9.00 -17.44
N LYS A 28 -39.13 9.47 -17.83
CA LYS A 28 -38.18 8.60 -18.49
C LYS A 28 -37.90 7.50 -17.48
N LYS A 29 -38.56 6.35 -17.63
CA LYS A 29 -37.96 5.10 -17.18
C LYS A 29 -36.56 5.14 -17.80
N ASN A 30 -35.53 5.23 -16.96
CA ASN A 30 -34.19 4.85 -17.39
C ASN A 30 -34.35 3.41 -17.86
N GLU A 31 -34.53 3.20 -19.16
CA GLU A 31 -34.16 1.93 -19.76
C GLU A 31 -32.73 1.70 -19.30
N ALA A 32 -32.50 0.63 -18.55
CA ALA A 32 -31.16 0.26 -18.14
C ALA A 32 -30.34 0.15 -19.43
N HIS A 33 -29.41 1.08 -19.61
CA HIS A 33 -28.57 1.13 -20.81
C HIS A 33 -27.79 -0.18 -20.85
N ASN A 34 -28.10 -1.05 -21.81
CA ASN A 34 -27.46 -2.36 -21.89
C ASN A 34 -26.09 -2.19 -22.53
N TYR A 35 -25.06 -2.08 -21.70
CA TYR A 35 -23.68 -1.92 -22.16
C TYR A 35 -23.18 -3.08 -23.05
N ALA A 36 -23.84 -4.25 -23.02
CA ALA A 36 -23.51 -5.37 -23.91
C ALA A 36 -23.77 -5.06 -25.40
N ASP A 37 -24.74 -4.17 -25.68
CA ASP A 37 -25.20 -3.86 -27.03
C ASP A 37 -24.42 -2.69 -27.66
N ILE A 38 -23.46 -2.09 -26.92
CA ILE A 38 -22.60 -1.04 -27.47
C ILE A 38 -21.74 -1.63 -28.59
N MET A 39 -21.81 -1.02 -29.77
CA MET A 39 -20.98 -1.38 -30.92
C MET A 39 -19.57 -0.79 -30.78
N THR A 40 -18.57 -1.56 -31.20
CA THR A 40 -17.19 -1.10 -31.27
C THR A 40 -16.92 -0.37 -32.59
N GLU A 41 -16.14 0.71 -32.56
CA GLU A 41 -15.85 1.56 -33.73
C GLU A 41 -14.43 1.36 -34.30
N GLY A 42 -13.74 0.29 -33.89
CA GLY A 42 -12.40 -0.05 -34.39
C GLY A 42 -11.65 -0.99 -33.44
N GLU A 43 -10.36 -1.20 -33.72
CA GLU A 43 -9.45 -2.03 -32.91
C GLU A 43 -8.20 -1.23 -32.51
N MET A 44 -7.68 -1.47 -31.30
CA MET A 44 -6.39 -0.92 -30.84
C MET A 44 -5.72 -1.84 -29.81
N ASP A 45 -4.39 -1.73 -29.69
CA ASP A 45 -3.65 -2.36 -28.59
C ASP A 45 -3.89 -1.61 -27.27
N ALA A 46 -4.10 -2.36 -26.19
CA ALA A 46 -4.24 -1.79 -24.85
C ALA A 46 -2.90 -1.33 -24.28
N GLU A 47 -2.83 -0.09 -23.77
CA GLU A 47 -1.69 0.41 -23.00
C GLU A 47 -1.76 -0.15 -21.57
N LEU A 48 -0.70 -0.88 -21.18
CA LEU A 48 -0.54 -1.41 -19.82
C LEU A 48 0.60 -0.68 -19.12
N THR A 49 0.43 -0.37 -17.83
CA THR A 49 1.46 0.30 -17.03
C THR A 49 1.82 -0.50 -15.79
N SER A 50 3.11 -0.55 -15.45
CA SER A 50 3.57 -1.11 -14.17
C SER A 50 3.24 -0.17 -13.01
N PRO A 51 2.99 -0.68 -11.79
CA PRO A 51 2.81 0.15 -10.60
C PRO A 51 4.05 1.03 -10.33
N PRO A 52 3.88 2.26 -9.81
CA PRO A 52 2.62 2.88 -9.38
C PRO A 52 1.90 3.69 -10.47
N HIS A 53 2.20 3.45 -11.75
CA HIS A 53 1.64 4.24 -12.86
C HIS A 53 0.31 3.68 -13.36
N VAL A 54 -0.50 4.58 -13.93
CA VAL A 54 -1.82 4.29 -14.52
C VAL A 54 -1.80 4.67 -16.00
N PRO A 55 -2.46 3.92 -16.92
CA PRO A 55 -2.59 4.31 -18.31
C PRO A 55 -3.40 5.60 -18.46
N LYS A 56 -3.29 6.28 -19.61
CA LYS A 56 -3.99 7.55 -19.84
C LYS A 56 -5.53 7.39 -19.78
N PRO A 57 -6.26 8.40 -19.28
CA PRO A 57 -7.72 8.41 -19.31
C PRO A 57 -8.30 8.14 -20.70
N VAL A 58 -9.38 7.35 -20.75
CA VAL A 58 -10.06 7.05 -22.02
C VAL A 58 -10.74 8.29 -22.63
N GLY A 59 -11.06 9.29 -21.80
CA GLY A 59 -11.71 10.53 -22.20
C GLY A 59 -13.02 10.27 -22.95
N ASN A 60 -13.20 10.97 -24.09
CA ASN A 60 -14.40 10.85 -24.93
C ASN A 60 -14.27 9.79 -26.03
N ARG A 61 -13.32 8.84 -25.92
CA ARG A 61 -13.17 7.75 -26.89
C ARG A 61 -14.46 6.91 -26.95
N THR A 62 -14.81 6.44 -28.14
CA THR A 62 -15.90 5.46 -28.35
C THR A 62 -15.45 4.04 -27.96
N ALA A 63 -16.38 3.10 -27.84
CA ALA A 63 -16.02 1.72 -27.53
C ALA A 63 -15.19 1.10 -28.65
N MET A 64 -14.18 0.31 -28.31
CA MET A 64 -13.22 -0.29 -29.25
C MET A 64 -13.04 -1.77 -28.92
N LYS A 65 -12.55 -2.52 -29.91
CA LYS A 65 -11.94 -3.81 -29.68
C LYS A 65 -10.52 -3.58 -29.15
N LEU A 66 -10.24 -4.01 -27.92
CA LEU A 66 -8.95 -3.83 -27.25
C LEU A 66 -8.15 -5.14 -27.27
N LYS A 67 -7.01 -5.14 -27.93
CA LYS A 67 -6.07 -6.25 -27.88
C LYS A 67 -5.15 -6.10 -26.68
N LEU A 68 -5.27 -7.00 -25.71
CA LEU A 68 -4.54 -6.94 -24.46
C LEU A 68 -3.53 -8.09 -24.40
N ASN A 69 -2.24 -7.75 -24.33
CA ASN A 69 -1.16 -8.73 -24.24
C ASN A 69 -0.57 -8.73 -22.83
N MET A 70 -0.72 -9.84 -22.11
CA MET A 70 -0.18 -10.03 -20.77
C MET A 70 0.72 -11.26 -20.72
N GLU A 71 1.92 -11.09 -20.19
CA GLU A 71 2.88 -12.18 -19.98
C GLU A 71 3.04 -12.48 -18.49
N ILE A 72 2.94 -13.75 -18.12
CA ILE A 72 3.16 -14.23 -16.75
C ILE A 72 4.63 -14.59 -16.57
N LYS A 73 5.22 -14.18 -15.44
CA LYS A 73 6.61 -14.49 -15.07
C LYS A 73 6.72 -14.97 -13.63
N GLU A 74 7.42 -16.07 -13.45
CA GLU A 74 7.96 -16.51 -12.16
C GLU A 74 9.40 -16.02 -12.04
N GLN A 75 9.68 -15.16 -11.05
CA GLN A 75 11.00 -14.53 -10.93
C GLN A 75 11.35 -14.25 -9.46
N GLU A 76 12.64 -14.37 -9.14
CA GLU A 76 13.14 -13.85 -7.87
C GLU A 76 13.08 -12.33 -7.85
N GLY A 77 12.59 -11.77 -6.75
CA GLY A 77 12.65 -10.34 -6.48
C GLY A 77 12.99 -10.08 -5.02
N THR A 78 13.25 -8.82 -4.70
CA THR A 78 13.49 -8.38 -3.31
C THR A 78 12.16 -8.17 -2.59
N MET A 79 11.98 -8.75 -1.41
CA MET A 79 10.87 -8.46 -0.48
C MET A 79 11.23 -7.32 0.48
N THR A 80 12.44 -7.37 1.02
CA THR A 80 13.05 -6.28 1.81
C THR A 80 14.56 -6.46 1.77
N ASP A 81 15.34 -5.55 2.34
CA ASP A 81 16.80 -5.56 2.23
C ASP A 81 17.42 -6.89 2.68
N GLY A 82 18.08 -7.56 1.73
CA GLY A 82 18.70 -8.88 1.93
C GLY A 82 17.72 -10.07 2.01
N VAL A 83 16.43 -9.86 1.78
CA VAL A 83 15.39 -10.88 1.70
C VAL A 83 14.88 -10.97 0.28
N LYS A 84 15.00 -12.14 -0.33
CA LYS A 84 14.46 -12.44 -1.66
C LYS A 84 13.22 -13.30 -1.56
N TYR A 85 12.35 -13.21 -2.55
CA TYR A 85 11.15 -14.02 -2.68
C TYR A 85 10.93 -14.40 -4.15
N THR A 86 10.37 -15.58 -4.41
CA THR A 86 9.98 -15.98 -5.78
C THR A 86 8.57 -15.49 -6.06
N TYR A 87 8.46 -14.38 -6.78
CA TYR A 87 7.18 -13.82 -7.18
C TYR A 87 6.65 -14.49 -8.44
N TRP A 88 5.33 -14.62 -8.50
CA TRP A 88 4.61 -14.97 -9.72
C TRP A 88 3.79 -13.76 -10.11
N THR A 89 3.99 -13.27 -11.32
CA THR A 89 3.58 -11.91 -11.70
C THR A 89 2.81 -11.90 -13.01
N PHE A 90 1.89 -10.94 -13.15
CA PHE A 90 1.31 -10.57 -14.43
C PHE A 90 2.04 -9.32 -14.95
N GLY A 91 2.82 -9.45 -16.02
CA GLY A 91 3.59 -8.34 -16.60
C GLY A 91 4.89 -8.02 -15.87
N GLY A 92 5.42 -8.94 -15.05
CA GLY A 92 6.75 -8.80 -14.44
C GLY A 92 6.80 -7.92 -13.17
N SER A 93 5.65 -7.51 -12.63
CA SER A 93 5.54 -6.68 -11.42
C SER A 93 4.48 -7.19 -10.46
N VAL A 94 4.58 -6.77 -9.19
CA VAL A 94 3.54 -7.00 -8.16
C VAL A 94 3.14 -5.63 -7.58
N PRO A 95 1.86 -5.24 -7.66
CA PRO A 95 0.82 -5.92 -8.44
C PRO A 95 1.16 -5.93 -9.94
N GLY A 96 0.42 -6.74 -10.70
CA GLY A 96 0.58 -6.81 -12.15
C GLY A 96 0.12 -5.53 -12.86
N SER A 97 0.42 -5.48 -14.17
CA SER A 97 0.19 -4.29 -14.99
C SER A 97 -1.26 -3.79 -14.95
N PHE A 98 -1.44 -2.49 -14.72
CA PHE A 98 -2.74 -1.86 -14.69
C PHE A 98 -3.40 -1.90 -16.07
N ILE A 99 -4.67 -2.29 -16.12
CA ILE A 99 -5.48 -2.33 -17.34
C ILE A 99 -6.52 -1.20 -17.27
N ARG A 100 -6.64 -0.39 -18.31
CA ARG A 100 -7.64 0.68 -18.39
C ARG A 100 -8.51 0.51 -19.63
N THR A 101 -9.80 0.37 -19.42
CA THR A 101 -10.82 0.17 -20.46
C THR A 101 -11.96 1.17 -20.29
N ARG A 102 -12.88 1.18 -21.26
CA ARG A 102 -14.14 1.91 -21.23
C ARG A 102 -15.28 0.91 -21.27
N VAL A 103 -16.36 1.17 -20.56
CA VAL A 103 -17.59 0.39 -20.67
C VAL A 103 -18.01 0.23 -22.15
N GLY A 104 -18.36 -0.99 -22.54
CA GLY A 104 -18.68 -1.37 -23.92
C GLY A 104 -17.50 -1.84 -24.77
N ASP A 105 -16.24 -1.67 -24.33
CA ASP A 105 -15.08 -2.23 -25.05
C ASP A 105 -15.16 -3.76 -25.15
N GLU A 106 -14.73 -4.30 -26.29
CA GLU A 106 -14.53 -5.74 -26.50
C GLU A 106 -13.06 -6.07 -26.32
N VAL A 107 -12.70 -6.73 -25.22
CA VAL A 107 -11.32 -7.10 -24.94
C VAL A 107 -11.01 -8.45 -25.57
N GLU A 108 -9.98 -8.52 -26.40
CA GLU A 108 -9.31 -9.74 -26.85
C GLU A 108 -8.06 -9.94 -25.98
N PHE A 109 -8.15 -10.85 -25.02
CA PHE A 109 -7.14 -11.03 -23.99
C PHE A 109 -6.17 -12.16 -24.36
N HIS A 110 -4.91 -11.80 -24.62
CA HIS A 110 -3.79 -12.69 -24.88
C HIS A 110 -2.99 -12.91 -23.59
N LEU A 111 -3.11 -14.10 -23.00
CA LEU A 111 -2.35 -14.50 -21.82
C LEU A 111 -1.25 -15.47 -22.20
N LYS A 112 0.01 -15.04 -22.04
CA LYS A 112 1.21 -15.83 -22.30
C LYS A 112 1.82 -16.31 -20.99
N ASN A 113 2.18 -17.58 -20.91
CA ASN A 113 2.95 -18.11 -19.79
C ASN A 113 4.40 -18.28 -20.25
N HIS A 114 5.33 -17.51 -19.66
CA HIS A 114 6.73 -17.51 -20.08
C HIS A 114 7.31 -18.94 -20.04
N PRO A 115 8.13 -19.37 -21.02
CA PRO A 115 8.64 -20.74 -21.11
C PRO A 115 9.47 -21.19 -19.89
N ASP A 116 10.09 -20.26 -19.18
CA ASP A 116 10.89 -20.58 -17.99
C ASP A 116 10.06 -20.84 -16.72
N ASN A 117 8.76 -20.50 -16.73
CA ASN A 117 7.87 -20.72 -15.59
C ASN A 117 7.69 -22.21 -15.31
N LYS A 118 7.40 -22.56 -14.05
CA LYS A 118 7.26 -23.96 -13.62
C LYS A 118 5.82 -24.39 -13.56
N LEU A 119 4.90 -23.45 -13.34
CA LEU A 119 3.50 -23.74 -13.08
C LEU A 119 2.59 -23.29 -14.22
N PRO A 120 1.47 -24.00 -14.42
CA PRO A 120 0.38 -23.46 -15.21
C PRO A 120 -0.26 -22.29 -14.47
N HIS A 121 -0.82 -21.37 -15.24
CA HIS A 121 -1.46 -20.18 -14.73
C HIS A 121 -2.71 -19.89 -15.54
N ASN A 122 -3.59 -19.07 -15.01
CA ASN A 122 -4.76 -18.54 -15.71
C ASN A 122 -5.08 -17.17 -15.11
N ILE A 123 -6.22 -16.58 -15.49
CA ILE A 123 -6.67 -15.31 -14.95
C ILE A 123 -8.18 -15.32 -14.72
N ASP A 124 -8.59 -14.76 -13.59
CA ASP A 124 -9.95 -14.33 -13.26
C ASP A 124 -9.92 -12.80 -13.14
N LEU A 125 -10.69 -12.12 -13.99
CA LEU A 125 -10.87 -10.67 -13.90
C LEU A 125 -12.27 -10.38 -13.37
N HIS A 126 -12.38 -9.66 -12.24
CA HIS A 126 -13.68 -9.38 -11.63
C HIS A 126 -14.57 -8.46 -12.48
N ALA A 127 -14.00 -7.78 -13.48
CA ALA A 127 -14.75 -7.01 -14.48
C ALA A 127 -15.53 -7.89 -15.48
N VAL A 128 -15.23 -9.18 -15.58
CA VAL A 128 -15.79 -10.10 -16.59
C VAL A 128 -17.11 -10.69 -16.11
N THR A 129 -18.15 -10.54 -16.94
CA THR A 129 -19.40 -11.30 -16.78
C THR A 129 -19.31 -12.62 -17.56
N GLY A 130 -18.86 -13.68 -16.89
CA GLY A 130 -18.74 -15.01 -17.46
C GLY A 130 -18.21 -16.02 -16.42
N PRO A 131 -18.38 -17.34 -16.63
CA PRO A 131 -17.94 -18.34 -15.67
C PRO A 131 -16.45 -18.21 -15.32
N GLY A 132 -16.15 -18.07 -14.03
CA GLY A 132 -14.78 -17.97 -13.50
C GLY A 132 -14.00 -16.74 -13.98
N GLY A 133 -14.67 -15.70 -14.49
CA GLY A 133 -14.03 -14.46 -14.94
C GLY A 133 -12.96 -14.65 -16.03
N GLY A 134 -13.02 -15.75 -16.78
CA GLY A 134 -12.02 -16.13 -17.79
C GLY A 134 -11.10 -17.29 -17.40
N ALA A 135 -11.15 -17.78 -16.16
CA ALA A 135 -10.21 -18.77 -15.62
C ALA A 135 -10.13 -20.07 -16.44
N THR A 136 -11.27 -20.60 -16.90
CA THR A 136 -11.32 -21.84 -17.69
C THR A 136 -10.76 -21.65 -19.10
N SER A 137 -10.99 -20.47 -19.68
CA SER A 137 -10.58 -20.12 -21.05
C SER A 137 -9.11 -19.70 -21.13
N SER A 138 -8.50 -19.35 -20.00
CA SER A 138 -7.15 -18.81 -19.91
C SER A 138 -6.13 -19.74 -19.27
N LEU A 139 -6.48 -21.00 -18.96
CA LEU A 139 -5.52 -21.97 -18.44
C LEU A 139 -4.39 -22.24 -19.43
N VAL A 140 -3.20 -21.77 -19.07
CA VAL A 140 -2.02 -21.70 -19.92
C VAL A 140 -0.82 -22.36 -19.25
N ALA A 141 -0.26 -23.38 -19.90
CA ALA A 141 0.98 -24.05 -19.47
C ALA A 141 2.21 -23.22 -19.86
N PRO A 142 3.37 -23.40 -19.19
CA PRO A 142 4.61 -22.72 -19.57
C PRO A 142 4.92 -22.86 -21.07
N GLY A 143 5.36 -21.77 -21.69
CA GLY A 143 5.70 -21.68 -23.11
C GLY A 143 4.50 -21.59 -24.06
N HIS A 144 3.28 -21.51 -23.53
CA HIS A 144 2.05 -21.44 -24.32
C HIS A 144 1.35 -20.08 -24.18
N GLU A 145 0.38 -19.87 -25.05
CA GLU A 145 -0.51 -18.70 -25.07
C GLU A 145 -1.97 -19.17 -25.12
N LYS A 146 -2.84 -18.42 -24.44
CA LYS A 146 -4.30 -18.56 -24.57
C LYS A 146 -4.91 -17.21 -24.90
N VAL A 147 -5.96 -17.25 -25.73
CA VAL A 147 -6.70 -16.09 -26.16
C VAL A 147 -8.18 -16.31 -25.87
N PHE A 148 -8.83 -15.33 -25.28
CA PHE A 148 -10.28 -15.31 -25.10
C PHE A 148 -10.80 -13.88 -25.16
N SER A 149 -12.08 -13.71 -25.43
CA SER A 149 -12.68 -12.38 -25.57
C SER A 149 -13.84 -12.17 -24.60
N PHE A 150 -14.03 -10.94 -24.17
CA PHE A 150 -15.16 -10.52 -23.34
C PHE A 150 -15.50 -9.05 -23.57
N LYS A 151 -16.74 -8.66 -23.28
CA LYS A 151 -17.15 -7.25 -23.27
C LYS A 151 -17.18 -6.73 -21.84
N VAL A 152 -16.61 -5.55 -21.59
CA VAL A 152 -16.66 -4.91 -20.26
C VAL A 152 -17.97 -4.14 -20.10
N ILE A 153 -18.92 -4.72 -19.36
CA ILE A 153 -20.28 -4.18 -19.22
C ILE A 153 -20.55 -3.58 -17.84
N ASN A 154 -19.59 -3.60 -16.92
CA ASN A 154 -19.75 -3.11 -15.56
C ASN A 154 -18.69 -2.02 -15.32
N PRO A 155 -19.05 -0.73 -15.23
CA PRO A 155 -18.11 0.33 -14.89
C PRO A 155 -17.71 0.22 -13.42
N GLY A 156 -16.42 0.44 -13.14
CA GLY A 156 -15.86 0.32 -11.80
C GLY A 156 -14.37 -0.02 -11.82
N LEU A 157 -13.78 -0.11 -10.63
CA LEU A 157 -12.42 -0.58 -10.42
C LEU A 157 -12.45 -2.00 -9.88
N TYR A 158 -11.78 -2.92 -10.55
CA TYR A 158 -11.87 -4.35 -10.26
C TYR A 158 -10.50 -4.97 -10.08
N VAL A 159 -10.40 -5.92 -9.16
CA VAL A 159 -9.24 -6.80 -9.06
C VAL A 159 -9.27 -7.83 -10.19
N TYR A 160 -8.09 -8.21 -10.68
CA TYR A 160 -7.90 -9.46 -11.36
C TYR A 160 -6.84 -10.27 -10.62
N HIS A 161 -6.92 -11.59 -10.67
CA HIS A 161 -5.93 -12.47 -10.05
C HIS A 161 -5.84 -13.83 -10.75
N CYS A 162 -4.82 -14.62 -10.42
CA CYS A 162 -4.74 -16.00 -10.88
C CYS A 162 -5.80 -16.86 -10.16
N ALA A 163 -6.35 -17.85 -10.87
CA ALA A 163 -7.37 -18.77 -10.41
C ALA A 163 -6.95 -20.25 -10.62
N THR A 164 -5.65 -20.53 -10.78
CA THR A 164 -5.11 -21.90 -10.86
C THR A 164 -5.00 -22.50 -9.47
N ALA A 165 -5.39 -23.77 -9.30
CA ALA A 165 -5.22 -24.47 -8.05
C ALA A 165 -3.74 -24.79 -7.75
N PRO A 166 -3.25 -24.59 -6.50
CA PRO A 166 -3.94 -24.03 -5.34
C PRO A 166 -4.04 -22.50 -5.40
N VAL A 167 -5.26 -21.97 -5.51
CA VAL A 167 -5.52 -20.54 -5.83
C VAL A 167 -4.84 -19.59 -4.85
N GLY A 168 -4.97 -19.85 -3.55
CA GLY A 168 -4.34 -19.04 -2.51
C GLY A 168 -2.82 -18.93 -2.63
N MET A 169 -2.14 -19.98 -3.10
CA MET A 169 -0.69 -19.95 -3.32
C MET A 169 -0.33 -19.00 -4.47
N HIS A 170 -1.09 -19.05 -5.58
CA HIS A 170 -0.84 -18.17 -6.72
C HIS A 170 -1.05 -16.70 -6.36
N ILE A 171 -2.13 -16.39 -5.65
CA ILE A 171 -2.42 -15.03 -5.18
C ILE A 171 -1.35 -14.57 -4.18
N ALA A 172 -1.01 -15.39 -3.18
CA ALA A 172 0.02 -15.08 -2.17
C ALA A 172 1.40 -14.84 -2.76
N ASN A 173 1.69 -15.38 -3.95
CA ASN A 173 2.95 -15.14 -4.66
C ASN A 173 2.96 -13.87 -5.53
N GLY A 174 1.88 -13.07 -5.51
CA GLY A 174 1.81 -11.76 -6.16
C GLY A 174 0.97 -11.73 -7.44
N MET A 175 0.23 -12.79 -7.78
CA MET A 175 -0.57 -12.85 -9.00
C MET A 175 -1.91 -12.12 -8.87
N TYR A 176 -1.86 -10.80 -8.75
CA TYR A 176 -3.03 -9.93 -8.71
C TYR A 176 -2.72 -8.56 -9.34
N GLY A 177 -3.75 -7.86 -9.81
CA GLY A 177 -3.66 -6.48 -10.27
C GLY A 177 -5.03 -5.83 -10.44
N LEU A 178 -5.07 -4.66 -11.09
CA LEU A 178 -6.29 -3.89 -11.29
C LEU A 178 -6.66 -3.69 -12.76
N ILE A 179 -7.96 -3.80 -13.03
CA ILE A 179 -8.61 -3.35 -14.26
C ILE A 179 -9.64 -2.27 -13.94
N LEU A 180 -9.48 -1.09 -14.53
CA LEU A 180 -10.44 0.00 -14.48
C LEU A 180 -11.34 -0.06 -15.72
N VAL A 181 -12.65 -0.14 -15.51
CA VAL A 181 -13.66 0.03 -16.54
C VAL A 181 -14.27 1.42 -16.35
N GLU A 182 -13.81 2.39 -17.14
CA GLU A 182 -14.34 3.76 -17.06
C GLU A 182 -15.78 3.84 -17.57
N PRO A 183 -16.63 4.69 -16.96
CA PRO A 183 -17.97 4.97 -17.48
C PRO A 183 -17.89 5.71 -18.82
N GLU A 184 -19.04 5.84 -19.50
CA GLU A 184 -19.13 6.70 -20.68
C GLU A 184 -18.75 8.15 -20.31
N GLY A 185 -17.86 8.78 -21.09
CA GLY A 185 -17.33 10.12 -20.81
C GLY A 185 -16.12 10.15 -19.86
N GLY A 186 -15.72 9.00 -19.31
CA GLY A 186 -14.55 8.87 -18.44
C GLY A 186 -14.78 9.37 -17.00
N LEU A 187 -13.75 9.23 -16.18
CA LEU A 187 -13.74 9.77 -14.82
C LEU A 187 -13.45 11.29 -14.82
N PRO A 188 -13.90 12.05 -13.80
CA PRO A 188 -13.52 13.45 -13.64
C PRO A 188 -11.99 13.62 -13.63
N PRO A 189 -11.44 14.60 -14.36
CA PRO A 189 -10.00 14.80 -14.45
C PRO A 189 -9.41 15.21 -13.10
N VAL A 190 -8.20 14.71 -12.84
CA VAL A 190 -7.37 15.06 -11.68
C VAL A 190 -5.93 15.33 -12.15
N ASP A 191 -5.11 15.95 -11.32
CA ASP A 191 -3.73 16.29 -11.67
C ASP A 191 -2.79 15.07 -11.60
N LYS A 192 -3.06 14.14 -10.69
CA LYS A 192 -2.26 12.93 -10.46
C LYS A 192 -3.13 11.68 -10.32
N GLU A 193 -2.77 10.62 -11.01
CA GLU A 193 -3.35 9.28 -10.85
C GLU A 193 -2.24 8.28 -10.48
N TYR A 194 -2.47 7.49 -9.43
CA TYR A 194 -1.53 6.47 -8.96
C TYR A 194 -2.20 5.13 -8.71
N TYR A 195 -1.41 4.08 -8.89
CA TYR A 195 -1.79 2.70 -8.67
C TYR A 195 -1.09 2.13 -7.43
N VAL A 196 -1.89 1.77 -6.43
CA VAL A 196 -1.42 1.20 -5.17
C VAL A 196 -2.19 -0.09 -4.91
N MET A 197 -1.50 -1.18 -4.56
CA MET A 197 -2.18 -2.42 -4.22
C MET A 197 -1.54 -3.08 -3.01
N GLN A 198 -2.37 -3.40 -2.02
CA GLN A 198 -1.95 -4.12 -0.82
C GLN A 198 -1.93 -5.63 -1.10
N GLY A 199 -0.96 -6.33 -0.50
CA GLY A 199 -0.97 -7.78 -0.39
C GLY A 199 -0.28 -8.28 0.87
N ASP A 200 -0.72 -9.45 1.35
CA ASP A 200 -0.16 -10.17 2.48
C ASP A 200 0.65 -11.40 2.03
N PHE A 201 1.89 -11.51 2.52
CA PHE A 201 2.86 -12.51 2.09
C PHE A 201 3.31 -13.40 3.26
N TYR A 202 3.57 -14.66 2.92
CA TYR A 202 3.77 -15.74 3.88
C TYR A 202 5.08 -16.45 3.59
N THR A 203 6.09 -16.22 4.43
CA THR A 203 7.44 -16.76 4.25
C THR A 203 7.74 -17.84 5.27
N GLN A 204 8.55 -18.84 4.93
CA GLN A 204 9.01 -19.82 5.92
C GLN A 204 9.81 -19.16 7.05
N GLY A 205 10.71 -18.24 6.69
CA GLY A 205 11.37 -17.36 7.66
C GLY A 205 10.40 -16.34 8.25
N GLU A 206 10.82 -15.75 9.37
CA GLU A 206 10.13 -14.59 9.96
C GLU A 206 10.47 -13.33 9.15
N TYR A 207 9.79 -12.22 9.46
CA TYR A 207 10.13 -10.91 8.93
C TYR A 207 11.64 -10.62 9.06
N GLY A 208 12.26 -10.16 7.97
CA GLY A 208 13.68 -9.80 7.89
C GLY A 208 14.65 -10.97 7.75
N ALA A 209 14.19 -12.22 7.79
CA ALA A 209 15.05 -13.40 7.61
C ALA A 209 15.72 -13.38 6.22
N LYS A 210 17.05 -13.26 6.21
CA LYS A 210 17.85 -13.06 4.99
C LYS A 210 17.82 -14.28 4.06
N GLY A 211 18.15 -14.04 2.79
CA GLY A 211 18.20 -15.06 1.75
C GLY A 211 16.88 -15.20 0.99
N LEU A 212 16.82 -16.22 0.13
CA LEU A 212 15.61 -16.57 -0.60
C LEU A 212 14.62 -17.26 0.35
N GLN A 213 13.48 -16.62 0.57
CA GLN A 213 12.42 -17.13 1.43
C GLN A 213 11.38 -17.91 0.62
N PRO A 214 11.15 -19.20 0.90
CA PRO A 214 10.05 -19.94 0.32
C PRO A 214 8.70 -19.51 0.90
N PHE A 215 7.63 -19.76 0.14
CA PHE A 215 6.25 -19.62 0.61
C PHE A 215 5.93 -20.59 1.77
N ASP A 216 5.15 -20.13 2.75
CA ASP A 216 4.63 -20.95 3.86
C ASP A 216 3.09 -21.09 3.80
N MET A 217 2.64 -22.28 3.37
CA MET A 217 1.21 -22.59 3.28
C MET A 217 0.50 -22.61 4.63
N ASN A 218 1.17 -23.03 5.71
CA ASN A 218 0.53 -23.11 7.02
C ASN A 218 0.25 -21.73 7.58
N LYS A 219 1.17 -20.78 7.40
CA LYS A 219 0.95 -19.38 7.76
C LYS A 219 -0.16 -18.76 6.91
N ALA A 220 -0.20 -19.08 5.61
CA ALA A 220 -1.24 -18.60 4.69
C ALA A 220 -2.64 -19.06 5.10
N VAL A 221 -2.81 -20.35 5.40
CA VAL A 221 -4.11 -20.90 5.85
C VAL A 221 -4.54 -20.33 7.21
N LYS A 222 -3.59 -19.94 8.06
CA LYS A 222 -3.86 -19.32 9.38
C LYS A 222 -4.02 -17.81 9.32
N GLU A 223 -3.87 -17.19 8.15
CA GLU A 223 -3.92 -15.74 7.95
C GLU A 223 -2.90 -14.98 8.84
N THR A 224 -1.73 -15.58 9.04
CA THR A 224 -0.62 -14.99 9.83
C THR A 224 0.54 -14.56 8.92
N PRO A 225 0.41 -13.46 8.15
CA PRO A 225 1.46 -13.06 7.21
C PRO A 225 2.69 -12.50 7.92
N ASP A 226 3.85 -12.72 7.31
CA ASP A 226 5.12 -12.14 7.75
C ASP A 226 5.26 -10.70 7.24
N TYR A 227 4.79 -10.44 6.02
CA TYR A 227 4.82 -9.14 5.39
C TYR A 227 3.41 -8.74 4.95
N VAL A 228 3.08 -7.46 5.10
CA VAL A 228 1.93 -6.83 4.48
C VAL A 228 2.48 -5.60 3.80
N VAL A 229 2.32 -5.46 2.49
CA VAL A 229 3.05 -4.45 1.72
C VAL A 229 2.15 -3.82 0.67
N PHE A 230 2.47 -2.58 0.33
CA PHE A 230 2.00 -2.00 -0.94
C PHE A 230 2.99 -2.36 -2.04
N ASN A 231 2.49 -2.63 -3.24
CA ASN A 231 3.30 -2.81 -4.45
C ASN A 231 4.46 -3.82 -4.29
N GLY A 232 4.13 -4.96 -3.69
CA GLY A 232 4.91 -6.19 -3.76
C GLY A 232 6.11 -6.33 -2.82
N LYS A 233 6.63 -5.23 -2.25
CA LYS A 233 7.79 -5.27 -1.34
C LYS A 233 7.74 -4.19 -0.28
N VAL A 234 8.44 -4.43 0.83
CA VAL A 234 8.64 -3.42 1.88
C VAL A 234 9.35 -2.22 1.28
N GLY A 235 8.79 -1.04 1.50
CA GLY A 235 9.35 0.23 1.06
C GLY A 235 9.29 0.47 -0.44
N SER A 236 8.43 -0.25 -1.19
CA SER A 236 8.18 -0.02 -2.62
C SER A 236 7.79 1.43 -2.95
N LEU A 237 7.05 2.08 -2.05
CA LEU A 237 6.57 3.45 -2.13
C LEU A 237 7.28 4.38 -1.14
N THR A 238 8.52 4.05 -0.79
CA THR A 238 9.42 4.80 0.09
C THR A 238 10.83 4.81 -0.50
N ASN A 239 11.79 5.54 0.09
CA ASN A 239 13.22 5.43 -0.23
C ASN A 239 13.54 5.59 -1.74
N GLY A 240 12.90 6.57 -2.40
CA GLY A 240 13.03 6.83 -3.83
C GLY A 240 11.88 6.29 -4.69
N GLY A 241 10.96 5.51 -4.12
CA GLY A 241 9.72 5.06 -4.77
C GLY A 241 8.48 5.88 -4.42
N GLU A 242 8.63 7.00 -3.71
CA GLU A 242 7.49 7.79 -3.21
C GLU A 242 6.63 8.36 -4.34
N LEU A 243 5.32 8.46 -4.07
CA LEU A 243 4.40 9.21 -4.91
C LEU A 243 4.69 10.71 -4.75
N THR A 244 4.35 11.53 -5.75
CA THR A 244 4.64 12.97 -5.71
C THR A 244 3.46 13.83 -6.15
N ALA A 245 3.24 14.95 -5.48
CA ALA A 245 2.27 15.95 -5.91
C ALA A 245 2.75 17.35 -5.50
N LYS A 246 2.01 18.37 -5.93
CA LYS A 246 2.23 19.76 -5.53
C LYS A 246 1.02 20.32 -4.80
N VAL A 247 1.26 21.19 -3.83
CA VAL A 247 0.17 21.88 -3.12
C VAL A 247 -0.80 22.52 -4.12
N GLY A 248 -2.08 22.19 -3.98
CA GLY A 248 -3.17 22.61 -4.86
C GLY A 248 -3.61 21.56 -5.87
N GLU A 249 -2.79 20.53 -6.14
CA GLU A 249 -3.13 19.42 -7.03
C GLU A 249 -4.15 18.46 -6.40
N THR A 250 -4.99 17.85 -7.24
CA THR A 250 -5.88 16.76 -6.87
C THR A 250 -5.23 15.42 -7.21
N VAL A 251 -5.22 14.50 -6.24
CA VAL A 251 -4.64 13.17 -6.36
C VAL A 251 -5.76 12.13 -6.34
N ARG A 252 -5.74 11.21 -7.31
CA ARG A 252 -6.56 9.99 -7.32
C ARG A 252 -5.68 8.77 -7.11
N LEU A 253 -6.04 7.93 -6.15
CA LEU A 253 -5.42 6.63 -5.94
C LEU A 253 -6.41 5.53 -6.34
N PHE A 254 -5.97 4.65 -7.24
CA PHE A 254 -6.64 3.37 -7.51
C PHE A 254 -6.03 2.34 -6.57
N VAL A 255 -6.77 2.02 -5.50
CA VAL A 255 -6.28 1.22 -4.38
C VAL A 255 -6.90 -0.16 -4.43
N GLY A 256 -6.09 -1.17 -4.74
CA GLY A 256 -6.49 -2.58 -4.69
C GLY A 256 -6.08 -3.24 -3.39
N ASN A 257 -6.76 -4.33 -3.04
CA ASN A 257 -6.32 -5.25 -2.01
C ASN A 257 -6.34 -6.68 -2.59
N GLY A 258 -5.19 -7.15 -3.04
CA GLY A 258 -5.03 -8.49 -3.59
C GLY A 258 -5.14 -9.59 -2.54
N GLY A 259 -4.99 -9.24 -1.26
CA GLY A 259 -4.97 -10.21 -0.18
C GLY A 259 -3.70 -11.10 -0.23
N PRO A 260 -3.83 -12.42 -0.04
CA PRO A 260 -5.05 -13.20 -0.26
C PRO A 260 -6.11 -13.11 0.85
N ASN A 261 -5.74 -12.76 2.08
CA ASN A 261 -6.66 -12.95 3.21
C ASN A 261 -7.10 -11.67 3.90
N LEU A 262 -6.20 -10.68 4.02
CA LEU A 262 -6.47 -9.55 4.92
C LEU A 262 -7.39 -8.51 4.30
N VAL A 263 -8.27 -7.92 5.13
CA VAL A 263 -8.99 -6.68 4.82
C VAL A 263 -8.13 -5.48 5.24
N SER A 264 -7.94 -4.51 4.35
CA SER A 264 -7.18 -3.29 4.66
C SER A 264 -8.05 -2.26 5.37
N SER A 265 -7.56 -1.69 6.47
CA SER A 265 -8.10 -0.44 7.04
C SER A 265 -7.36 0.74 6.43
N PHE A 266 -7.58 0.97 5.13
CA PHE A 266 -6.78 1.90 4.33
C PHE A 266 -6.96 3.35 4.78
N HIS A 267 -5.85 4.03 5.03
CA HIS A 267 -5.79 5.38 5.57
C HIS A 267 -4.60 6.16 4.99
N VAL A 268 -4.73 7.48 4.89
CA VAL A 268 -3.60 8.39 4.62
C VAL A 268 -3.41 9.31 5.81
N ILE A 269 -2.30 9.13 6.53
CA ILE A 269 -1.97 9.94 7.71
C ILE A 269 -1.74 11.39 7.27
N GLY A 270 -2.50 12.29 7.88
CA GLY A 270 -2.43 13.73 7.62
C GLY A 270 -3.37 14.23 6.51
N GLU A 271 -4.16 13.36 5.88
CA GLU A 271 -5.13 13.72 4.84
C GLU A 271 -6.54 13.19 5.12
N ILE A 272 -7.51 13.70 4.37
CA ILE A 272 -8.89 13.24 4.37
C ILE A 272 -9.30 12.94 2.93
N PHE A 273 -9.91 11.79 2.66
CA PHE A 273 -10.45 11.50 1.34
C PHE A 273 -11.68 12.37 1.07
N ASP A 274 -11.58 13.23 0.06
CA ASP A 274 -12.71 14.03 -0.43
C ASP A 274 -13.80 13.10 -0.97
N ASN A 275 -13.40 12.08 -1.74
CA ASN A 275 -14.28 11.05 -2.25
C ASN A 275 -13.67 9.66 -2.05
N VAL A 276 -14.52 8.71 -1.66
CA VAL A 276 -14.23 7.27 -1.65
C VAL A 276 -15.32 6.58 -2.47
N HIS A 277 -14.95 6.04 -3.62
CA HIS A 277 -15.79 5.13 -4.37
C HIS A 277 -15.79 3.78 -3.66
N VAL A 278 -16.84 3.54 -2.87
CA VAL A 278 -16.95 2.40 -1.97
C VAL A 278 -16.88 1.11 -2.79
N GLU A 279 -15.90 0.26 -2.45
CA GLU A 279 -15.62 -1.00 -3.13
C GLU A 279 -15.41 -0.88 -4.65
N GLY A 280 -15.01 0.31 -5.14
CA GLY A 280 -14.77 0.58 -6.56
C GLY A 280 -16.05 0.76 -7.39
N GLY A 281 -17.22 0.80 -6.73
CA GLY A 281 -18.53 0.94 -7.35
C GLY A 281 -18.98 2.40 -7.51
N SER A 282 -20.29 2.58 -7.79
CA SER A 282 -20.90 3.90 -8.04
C SER A 282 -21.21 4.70 -6.78
N THR A 283 -21.28 4.05 -5.61
CA THR A 283 -21.52 4.72 -4.33
C THR A 283 -20.30 5.53 -3.92
N VAL A 284 -20.47 6.84 -3.78
CA VAL A 284 -19.39 7.75 -3.34
C VAL A 284 -19.67 8.23 -1.92
N ASN A 285 -18.79 7.85 -0.99
CA ASN A 285 -18.74 8.43 0.35
C ASN A 285 -17.77 9.62 0.35
N LYS A 286 -17.98 10.61 1.22
CA LYS A 286 -17.20 11.85 1.23
C LYS A 286 -16.66 12.18 2.61
N ASN A 287 -15.53 12.88 2.65
CA ASN A 287 -14.88 13.34 3.88
C ASN A 287 -14.57 12.19 4.85
N VAL A 288 -13.95 11.13 4.31
CA VAL A 288 -13.62 9.90 5.05
C VAL A 288 -12.12 9.83 5.27
N GLN A 289 -11.69 9.61 6.51
CA GLN A 289 -10.26 9.43 6.81
C GLN A 289 -9.76 7.99 6.55
N THR A 290 -10.62 6.99 6.76
CA THR A 290 -10.24 5.57 6.72
C THR A 290 -11.37 4.77 6.08
N THR A 291 -11.03 3.93 5.10
CA THR A 291 -11.99 3.06 4.43
C THR A 291 -11.55 1.61 4.51
N LEU A 292 -12.51 0.70 4.65
CA LEU A 292 -12.23 -0.73 4.55
C LEU A 292 -12.14 -1.12 3.07
N ILE A 293 -11.11 -1.88 2.71
CA ILE A 293 -10.96 -2.49 1.38
C ILE A 293 -10.93 -4.01 1.58
N PRO A 294 -11.99 -4.74 1.18
CA PRO A 294 -12.06 -6.19 1.32
C PRO A 294 -10.89 -6.92 0.64
N ALA A 295 -10.58 -8.15 1.08
CA ALA A 295 -9.68 -9.02 0.32
C ALA A 295 -10.29 -9.33 -1.05
N GLY A 296 -9.52 -9.14 -2.13
CA GLY A 296 -10.03 -9.18 -3.50
C GLY A 296 -10.87 -7.97 -3.91
N GLY A 297 -10.95 -6.93 -3.06
CA GLY A 297 -11.65 -5.69 -3.34
C GLY A 297 -10.74 -4.57 -3.83
N ALA A 298 -11.34 -3.47 -4.28
CA ALA A 298 -10.65 -2.25 -4.64
C ALA A 298 -11.46 -1.01 -4.23
N ALA A 299 -10.84 0.16 -4.25
CA ALA A 299 -11.50 1.44 -4.05
C ALA A 299 -10.80 2.53 -4.88
N ILE A 300 -11.54 3.55 -5.27
CA ILE A 300 -10.97 4.78 -5.84
C ILE A 300 -11.10 5.85 -4.76
N VAL A 301 -9.99 6.50 -4.41
CA VAL A 301 -10.00 7.62 -3.47
C VAL A 301 -9.43 8.88 -4.13
N ASP A 302 -10.10 10.00 -3.92
CA ASP A 302 -9.70 11.32 -4.40
C ASP A 302 -9.50 12.26 -3.21
N PHE A 303 -8.46 13.09 -3.27
CA PHE A 303 -8.24 14.18 -2.31
C PHE A 303 -7.37 15.26 -2.91
N LYS A 304 -7.56 16.49 -2.46
CA LYS A 304 -6.71 17.62 -2.80
C LYS A 304 -5.64 17.83 -1.74
N VAL A 305 -4.38 17.99 -2.16
CA VAL A 305 -3.28 18.24 -1.22
C VAL A 305 -3.12 19.74 -0.95
N GLU A 306 -3.36 20.16 0.29
CA GLU A 306 -3.45 21.58 0.65
C GLU A 306 -2.26 22.13 1.44
N THR A 307 -1.40 21.25 1.95
CA THR A 307 -0.17 21.61 2.66
C THR A 307 1.01 20.77 2.17
N PRO A 308 2.24 21.33 2.18
CA PRO A 308 3.42 20.54 1.85
C PRO A 308 3.76 19.56 2.97
N GLY A 309 4.45 18.47 2.64
CA GLY A 309 4.85 17.45 3.61
C GLY A 309 4.88 16.05 3.02
N THR A 310 5.11 15.05 3.86
CA THR A 310 4.99 13.64 3.48
C THR A 310 3.76 13.04 4.14
N PHE A 311 2.81 12.61 3.32
CA PHE A 311 1.58 11.93 3.76
C PHE A 311 1.75 10.41 3.64
N ILE A 312 1.31 9.67 4.65
CA ILE A 312 1.68 8.25 4.79
C ILE A 312 0.46 7.36 4.51
N LEU A 313 0.52 6.56 3.45
CA LEU A 313 -0.46 5.54 3.13
C LEU A 313 -0.23 4.33 4.03
N VAL A 314 -1.26 3.85 4.72
CA VAL A 314 -1.15 2.72 5.66
C VAL A 314 -2.36 1.80 5.64
N ASP A 315 -2.14 0.55 6.07
CA ASP A 315 -3.18 -0.26 6.71
C ASP A 315 -3.22 0.06 8.20
N HIS A 316 -4.30 0.67 8.67
CA HIS A 316 -4.44 1.14 10.05
C HIS A 316 -4.68 0.00 11.07
N SER A 317 -4.72 -1.26 10.65
CA SER A 317 -4.37 -2.37 11.54
C SER A 317 -2.88 -2.30 11.86
N ILE A 318 -2.52 -1.41 12.79
CA ILE A 318 -1.30 -0.61 12.76
C ILE A 318 0.03 -1.37 12.73
N PHE A 319 0.08 -2.57 13.33
CA PHE A 319 1.26 -3.45 13.27
C PHE A 319 1.58 -3.90 11.84
N ARG A 320 0.60 -3.92 10.93
CA ARG A 320 0.83 -4.20 9.51
C ARG A 320 1.64 -3.09 8.85
N ALA A 321 1.34 -1.83 9.18
CA ALA A 321 2.04 -0.67 8.62
C ALA A 321 3.48 -0.59 9.11
N PHE A 322 3.68 -0.47 10.43
CA PHE A 322 4.99 -0.15 10.99
C PHE A 322 5.88 -1.38 11.19
N ASN A 323 5.31 -2.57 11.40
CA ASN A 323 6.11 -3.78 11.66
C ASN A 323 6.17 -4.75 10.48
N LYS A 324 5.17 -4.76 9.58
CA LYS A 324 5.12 -5.69 8.44
C LYS A 324 5.31 -5.06 7.06
N GLY A 325 5.37 -3.72 6.99
CA GLY A 325 5.77 -2.98 5.78
C GLY A 325 4.64 -2.33 4.97
N ALA A 326 3.40 -2.26 5.50
CA ALA A 326 2.25 -1.70 4.78
C ALA A 326 2.25 -0.17 4.88
N LEU A 327 3.31 0.43 4.33
CA LEU A 327 3.60 1.85 4.44
C LEU A 327 4.06 2.37 3.07
N GLY A 328 3.38 3.40 2.58
CA GLY A 328 3.78 4.17 1.39
C GLY A 328 3.81 5.66 1.68
N MET A 329 4.51 6.44 0.86
CA MET A 329 4.64 7.88 1.04
C MET A 329 4.16 8.64 -0.20
N LEU A 330 3.42 9.72 0.04
CA LEU A 330 3.11 10.77 -0.93
C LEU A 330 3.82 12.05 -0.48
N LYS A 331 4.85 12.45 -1.23
CA LYS A 331 5.61 13.69 -1.01
C LYS A 331 4.95 14.85 -1.75
N VAL A 332 4.55 15.86 -1.00
CA VAL A 332 3.89 17.06 -1.53
C VAL A 332 4.80 18.25 -1.37
N GLU A 333 5.15 18.86 -2.50
CA GLU A 333 5.97 20.07 -2.56
C GLU A 333 5.10 21.32 -2.71
N GLY A 334 5.46 22.41 -2.06
CA GLY A 334 4.76 23.68 -2.24
C GLY A 334 4.97 24.65 -1.09
N LYS A 335 4.22 25.75 -1.13
CA LYS A 335 4.27 26.78 -0.08
C LYS A 335 3.48 26.31 1.14
N GLU A 336 4.06 26.52 2.32
CA GLU A 336 3.34 26.32 3.59
C GLU A 336 2.10 27.20 3.67
N ASN A 337 1.03 26.65 4.25
CA ASN A 337 -0.17 27.40 4.59
C ASN A 337 -0.42 27.28 6.10
N LYS A 338 0.11 28.25 6.86
CA LYS A 338 0.01 28.28 8.33
C LYS A 338 -1.41 28.46 8.87
N ASN A 339 -2.36 28.86 8.02
CA ASN A 339 -3.77 28.90 8.39
C ASN A 339 -4.40 27.49 8.40
N VAL A 340 -3.80 26.54 7.68
CA VAL A 340 -4.25 25.14 7.62
C VAL A 340 -3.44 24.27 8.58
N TYR A 341 -2.11 24.33 8.50
CA TYR A 341 -1.21 23.59 9.39
C TYR A 341 0.01 24.43 9.76
N SER A 342 0.19 24.67 11.06
CA SER A 342 1.31 25.46 11.61
C SER A 342 2.30 24.59 12.39
N GLY A 343 2.16 23.26 12.34
CA GLY A 343 3.01 22.33 13.06
C GLY A 343 4.39 22.18 12.43
N THR A 344 5.35 21.68 13.21
CA THR A 344 6.70 21.38 12.74
C THR A 344 6.67 20.21 11.77
N ILE A 345 7.18 20.40 10.56
CA ILE A 345 7.38 19.33 9.59
C ILE A 345 8.76 18.70 9.87
N GLN A 346 8.77 17.52 10.47
CA GLN A 346 9.98 16.77 10.76
C GLN A 346 9.94 15.41 10.03
N GLU A 347 10.93 15.17 9.19
CA GLU A 347 11.12 13.87 8.55
C GLU A 347 11.64 12.83 9.56
N GLY A 348 11.29 11.56 9.35
CA GLY A 348 11.85 10.44 10.11
C GLY A 348 11.06 9.95 11.32
N ILE A 349 9.94 10.57 11.68
CA ILE A 349 9.09 10.11 12.81
C ILE A 349 8.29 8.85 12.45
N TYR A 350 7.81 8.74 11.21
CA TYR A 350 6.98 7.63 10.73
C TYR A 350 7.77 6.64 9.86
N LEU A 351 8.96 6.25 10.31
CA LEU A 351 9.76 5.24 9.61
C LEU A 351 9.26 3.82 9.94
N PRO A 352 9.44 2.85 9.02
CA PRO A 352 9.20 1.45 9.32
C PRO A 352 10.03 0.99 10.54
N GLU A 353 9.38 0.36 11.51
CA GLU A 353 10.01 -0.22 12.70
C GLU A 353 10.52 -1.64 12.43
N GLY A 354 9.93 -2.31 11.43
CA GLY A 354 10.20 -3.70 11.09
C GLY A 354 9.61 -4.71 12.08
N GLY A 355 9.82 -6.00 11.82
CA GLY A 355 9.24 -7.12 12.58
C GLY A 355 9.87 -7.39 13.95
N THR A 356 10.70 -6.46 14.43
CA THR A 356 11.39 -6.58 15.72
C THR A 356 10.39 -6.48 16.87
N ILE A 357 10.14 -7.60 17.57
CA ILE A 357 9.29 -7.60 18.76
C ILE A 357 9.98 -6.83 19.90
N GLN A 358 9.56 -5.60 20.17
CA GLN A 358 9.98 -4.90 21.38
C GLN A 358 9.30 -5.53 22.60
N LYS A 359 10.08 -5.85 23.64
CA LYS A 359 9.55 -6.45 24.87
C LYS A 359 9.73 -5.51 26.05
N MET A 360 8.69 -5.44 26.88
CA MET A 360 8.83 -4.89 28.23
C MET A 360 9.83 -5.75 29.02
N PRO A 361 10.59 -5.19 29.97
CA PRO A 361 11.65 -5.91 30.68
C PRO A 361 11.15 -7.25 31.28
N GLY A 362 11.83 -8.36 30.99
CA GLY A 362 11.59 -9.67 31.65
C GLY A 362 11.32 -10.91 30.77
N SER A 363 11.36 -10.85 29.43
CA SER A 363 11.15 -12.04 28.57
C SER A 363 12.23 -12.17 27.49
N THR A 364 13.06 -13.23 27.54
CA THR A 364 14.17 -13.47 26.61
C THR A 364 13.83 -14.49 25.53
N THR A 365 14.25 -14.22 24.29
CA THR A 365 14.50 -15.22 23.22
C THR A 365 15.09 -14.52 22.00
N ALA A 366 16.09 -15.12 21.33
CA ALA A 366 16.85 -14.50 20.24
C ALA A 366 17.21 -15.48 19.11
N LYS A 367 17.45 -14.94 17.90
CA LYS A 367 17.95 -15.64 16.70
C LYS A 367 19.37 -15.21 16.32
N ALA A 368 20.05 -16.06 15.55
CA ALA A 368 21.49 -16.11 15.29
C ALA A 368 22.07 -15.12 14.25
N ALA A 369 23.39 -14.88 14.32
CA ALA A 369 24.17 -13.90 13.54
C ALA A 369 25.11 -14.50 12.46
N ILE A 370 25.47 -13.71 11.43
CA ILE A 370 26.55 -13.98 10.45
C ILE A 370 27.36 -12.69 10.08
N SER A 371 28.69 -12.88 9.90
CA SER A 371 29.73 -12.14 9.11
C SER A 371 30.56 -10.99 9.76
N LYS A 372 31.90 -11.07 9.56
CA LYS A 372 32.90 -10.02 9.85
C LYS A 372 32.80 -8.88 8.82
N ARG A 373 32.63 -7.63 9.28
CA ARG A 373 32.57 -6.38 8.50
C ARG A 373 33.61 -5.37 8.98
N THR A 374 33.96 -4.38 8.16
CA THR A 374 34.81 -3.26 8.61
C THR A 374 34.06 -2.32 9.54
N VAL A 375 34.77 -1.47 10.29
CA VAL A 375 34.14 -0.49 11.19
C VAL A 375 33.28 0.49 10.41
N GLU A 376 33.73 0.96 9.25
CA GLU A 376 32.97 1.90 8.40
C GLU A 376 31.65 1.30 7.92
N GLU A 377 31.65 0.02 7.53
CA GLU A 377 30.44 -0.71 7.14
C GLU A 377 29.47 -0.86 8.32
N LYS A 378 30.00 -1.22 9.50
CA LYS A 378 29.21 -1.31 10.74
C LYS A 378 28.58 0.03 11.11
N VAL A 379 29.32 1.14 10.98
CA VAL A 379 28.84 2.50 11.25
C VAL A 379 27.71 2.87 10.29
N LYS A 380 27.84 2.55 9.00
CA LYS A 380 26.80 2.82 8.00
C LYS A 380 25.50 2.05 8.32
N ILE A 381 25.61 0.73 8.50
CA ILE A 381 24.46 -0.13 8.83
C ILE A 381 23.87 0.26 10.20
N GLY A 382 24.72 0.54 11.18
CA GLY A 382 24.33 0.96 12.51
C GLY A 382 23.57 2.29 12.51
N LYS A 383 23.89 3.20 11.59
CA LYS A 383 23.15 4.45 11.41
C LYS A 383 21.71 4.18 10.95
N ASP A 384 21.53 3.25 10.01
CA ASP A 384 20.20 2.89 9.50
C ASP A 384 19.36 2.25 10.62
N ILE A 385 19.95 1.32 11.37
CA ILE A 385 19.30 0.69 12.55
C ILE A 385 18.96 1.75 13.63
N PHE A 386 19.86 2.71 13.87
CA PHE A 386 19.62 3.80 14.80
C PHE A 386 18.40 4.64 14.37
N GLY A 387 18.33 4.96 13.07
CA GLY A 387 17.23 5.73 12.48
C GLY A 387 15.87 5.07 12.63
N THR A 388 15.80 3.75 12.56
CA THR A 388 14.52 3.01 12.68
C THR A 388 14.17 2.61 14.12
N THR A 389 15.17 2.39 14.98
CA THR A 389 14.96 1.72 16.27
C THR A 389 15.22 2.62 17.48
N CYS A 390 16.19 3.51 17.40
CA CYS A 390 16.70 4.26 18.56
C CYS A 390 16.32 5.75 18.53
N PHE A 391 16.15 6.29 17.32
CA PHE A 391 15.92 7.71 17.04
C PHE A 391 14.71 8.29 17.78
N ALA A 392 13.59 7.57 17.86
CA ALA A 392 12.35 8.08 18.44
C ALA A 392 12.54 8.66 19.86
N CYS A 393 13.37 8.02 20.68
CA CYS A 393 13.67 8.48 22.04
C CYS A 393 14.98 9.27 22.14
N HIS A 394 16.03 8.82 21.44
CA HIS A 394 17.37 9.40 21.58
C HIS A 394 17.68 10.54 20.60
N GLN A 395 16.77 10.83 19.67
CA GLN A 395 16.84 11.92 18.69
C GLN A 395 18.00 11.76 17.68
N SER A 396 18.00 12.56 16.61
CA SER A 396 18.88 12.38 15.42
C SER A 396 20.37 12.56 15.72
N GLU A 397 20.70 13.37 16.71
CA GLU A 397 22.08 13.63 17.13
C GLU A 397 22.41 12.94 18.47
N GLY A 398 21.60 11.97 18.89
CA GLY A 398 21.79 11.27 20.15
C GLY A 398 21.63 12.17 21.38
N GLN A 399 21.01 13.35 21.24
CA GLN A 399 20.87 14.33 22.31
C GLN A 399 19.80 13.97 23.35
N GLY A 400 18.90 13.04 23.02
CA GLY A 400 17.76 12.67 23.85
C GLY A 400 16.81 13.86 24.12
N ILE A 401 16.04 13.75 25.20
CA ILE A 401 15.14 14.81 25.68
C ILE A 401 15.50 15.07 27.15
N PRO A 402 16.02 16.27 27.49
CA PRO A 402 16.46 16.58 28.85
C PRO A 402 15.40 16.25 29.91
N GLY A 403 15.77 15.45 30.91
CA GLY A 403 14.88 15.02 31.99
C GLY A 403 13.98 13.83 31.66
N THR A 404 13.90 13.39 30.40
CA THR A 404 13.01 12.29 29.97
C THR A 404 13.78 11.14 29.32
N PHE A 405 14.60 11.42 28.30
CA PHE A 405 15.42 10.43 27.61
C PHE A 405 16.89 10.84 27.66
N PRO A 406 17.79 9.99 28.19
CA PRO A 406 19.19 10.35 28.35
C PRO A 406 19.90 10.53 27.00
N PRO A 407 20.91 11.42 26.93
CA PRO A 407 21.73 11.58 25.74
C PRO A 407 22.64 10.35 25.55
N LEU A 408 22.81 9.95 24.30
CA LEU A 408 23.87 9.07 23.82
C LEU A 408 25.09 9.86 23.34
N ALA A 409 24.90 11.13 22.97
CA ALA A 409 25.97 12.05 22.61
C ALA A 409 26.87 12.38 23.81
N LYS A 410 28.18 12.19 23.66
CA LYS A 410 29.20 12.39 24.71
C LYS A 410 28.77 11.81 26.07
N SER A 411 28.16 10.63 26.06
CA SER A 411 27.51 10.06 27.23
C SER A 411 28.53 9.39 28.15
N ASP A 412 28.75 9.94 29.36
CA ASP A 412 29.62 9.34 30.37
C ASP A 412 29.18 7.90 30.71
N TYR A 413 27.88 7.69 30.85
CA TYR A 413 27.25 6.44 31.20
C TYR A 413 27.42 5.39 30.11
N LEU A 414 27.30 5.78 28.83
CA LEU A 414 27.58 4.90 27.70
C LEU A 414 29.08 4.55 27.65
N ASN A 415 29.93 5.57 27.64
CA ASN A 415 31.37 5.41 27.42
C ASN A 415 32.09 4.70 28.58
N ALA A 416 31.49 4.64 29.77
CA ALA A 416 32.07 3.96 30.92
C ALA A 416 31.99 2.43 30.86
N ASP A 417 31.00 1.84 30.16
CA ASP A 417 30.82 0.38 30.15
C ASP A 417 30.05 -0.11 28.91
N SER A 418 30.79 -0.65 27.94
CA SER A 418 30.21 -1.22 26.72
C SER A 418 29.39 -2.48 26.98
N LYS A 419 29.70 -3.26 28.03
CA LYS A 419 28.90 -4.44 28.40
C LYS A 419 27.55 -4.02 28.96
N ARG A 420 27.50 -2.92 29.73
CA ARG A 420 26.24 -2.33 30.21
C ARG A 420 25.40 -1.81 29.06
N ALA A 421 26.00 -1.16 28.07
CA ALA A 421 25.29 -0.70 26.87
C ALA A 421 24.64 -1.88 26.11
N ILE A 422 25.40 -2.96 25.90
CA ILE A 422 24.90 -4.19 25.27
C ILE A 422 23.73 -4.78 26.06
N LYS A 423 23.88 -4.96 27.39
CA LYS A 423 22.82 -5.49 28.27
C LYS A 423 21.57 -4.61 28.28
N THR A 424 21.75 -3.29 28.22
CA THR A 424 20.64 -2.33 28.18
C THR A 424 19.80 -2.52 26.92
N ILE A 425 20.41 -2.78 25.77
CA ILE A 425 19.67 -3.08 24.53
C ILE A 425 19.01 -4.46 24.63
N LEU A 426 19.71 -5.48 25.12
CA LEU A 426 19.22 -6.86 25.20
C LEU A 426 18.05 -7.06 26.18
N HIS A 427 18.07 -6.35 27.31
CA HIS A 427 17.16 -6.62 28.44
C HIS A 427 16.32 -5.41 28.85
N GLY A 428 16.54 -4.26 28.22
CA GLY A 428 15.98 -2.98 28.62
C GLY A 428 16.72 -2.40 29.83
N LEU A 429 16.28 -1.21 30.24
CA LEU A 429 16.80 -0.50 31.41
C LEU A 429 15.63 0.15 32.15
N THR A 430 15.61 -0.01 33.46
CA THR A 430 14.65 0.64 34.36
C THR A 430 15.36 1.14 35.60
N GLY A 431 14.74 2.06 36.32
CA GLY A 431 15.29 2.66 37.53
C GLY A 431 16.09 3.93 37.25
N GLU A 432 16.52 4.58 38.33
CA GLU A 432 17.25 5.84 38.25
C GLU A 432 18.69 5.62 37.75
N VAL A 433 19.08 6.37 36.72
CA VAL A 433 20.45 6.45 36.21
C VAL A 433 20.91 7.90 36.14
N THR A 434 22.22 8.13 36.26
CA THR A 434 22.81 9.44 36.04
C THR A 434 23.62 9.42 34.74
N VAL A 435 23.28 10.31 33.82
CA VAL A 435 23.98 10.49 32.54
C VAL A 435 24.35 11.96 32.38
N ASN A 436 25.64 12.24 32.20
CA ASN A 436 26.23 13.56 32.10
C ASN A 436 25.82 14.47 33.27
N GLY A 437 25.89 13.93 34.49
CA GLY A 437 25.51 14.61 35.73
C GLY A 437 24.02 14.86 35.93
N LYS A 438 23.14 14.41 35.02
CA LYS A 438 21.68 14.54 35.13
C LYS A 438 21.03 13.19 35.45
N LYS A 439 20.04 13.19 36.34
CA LYS A 439 19.25 12.01 36.70
C LYS A 439 18.13 11.75 35.68
N TYR A 440 17.93 10.49 35.35
CA TYR A 440 16.84 9.99 34.53
C TYR A 440 16.22 8.78 35.23
N ASN A 441 14.90 8.71 35.28
CA ASN A 441 14.19 7.56 35.86
C ASN A 441 13.01 7.22 34.96
N ASN A 442 13.31 6.52 33.88
CA ASN A 442 12.35 6.12 32.87
C ASN A 442 12.61 4.66 32.47
N VAL A 443 11.78 4.11 31.60
CA VAL A 443 11.89 2.74 31.10
C VAL A 443 12.37 2.77 29.66
N MET A 444 13.47 2.07 29.38
CA MET A 444 13.88 1.68 28.04
C MET A 444 13.50 0.21 27.83
N PRO A 445 12.55 -0.11 26.93
CA PRO A 445 12.21 -1.50 26.61
C PRO A 445 13.40 -2.25 25.99
N ALA A 446 13.41 -3.57 26.19
CA ALA A 446 14.36 -4.46 25.53
C ALA A 446 14.11 -4.47 24.02
N GLN A 447 15.19 -4.47 23.25
CA GLN A 447 15.15 -4.47 21.79
C GLN A 447 15.46 -5.88 21.27
N ASN A 448 14.62 -6.42 20.41
CA ASN A 448 14.81 -7.75 19.84
C ASN A 448 15.66 -7.72 18.57
N LEU A 449 16.85 -7.13 18.68
CA LEU A 449 17.84 -7.09 17.61
C LEU A 449 18.73 -8.34 17.69
N SER A 450 19.20 -8.81 16.53
CA SER A 450 20.22 -9.86 16.44
C SER A 450 21.57 -9.39 16.99
N ASP A 451 22.48 -10.33 17.28
CA ASP A 451 23.82 -9.99 17.81
C ASP A 451 24.59 -9.05 16.87
N ASP A 452 24.38 -9.23 15.57
CA ASP A 452 24.99 -8.42 14.51
C ASP A 452 24.41 -7.01 14.46
N GLU A 453 23.08 -6.88 14.54
CA GLU A 453 22.41 -5.57 14.56
C GLU A 453 22.79 -4.74 15.79
N ILE A 454 22.87 -5.38 16.97
CA ILE A 454 23.32 -4.73 18.21
C ILE A 454 24.78 -4.28 18.08
N ALA A 455 25.64 -5.12 17.52
CA ALA A 455 27.04 -4.78 17.29
C ALA A 455 27.19 -3.58 16.35
N ASN A 456 26.43 -3.55 15.25
CA ASN A 456 26.44 -2.46 14.27
C ASN A 456 25.94 -1.14 14.89
N VAL A 457 24.76 -1.14 15.52
CA VAL A 457 24.16 0.09 16.06
C VAL A 457 25.00 0.69 17.19
N LEU A 458 25.56 -0.13 18.08
CA LEU A 458 26.46 0.37 19.13
C LEU A 458 27.77 0.90 18.53
N THR A 459 28.34 0.22 17.54
CA THR A 459 29.56 0.71 16.87
C THR A 459 29.30 2.07 16.21
N TYR A 460 28.15 2.28 15.57
CA TYR A 460 27.72 3.59 15.07
C TYR A 460 27.64 4.64 16.19
N ILE A 461 26.94 4.34 17.30
CA ILE A 461 26.77 5.27 18.43
C ILE A 461 28.13 5.66 19.04
N TYR A 462 29.03 4.70 19.23
CA TYR A 462 30.37 4.96 19.79
C TYR A 462 31.28 5.75 18.85
N ASN A 463 31.10 5.62 17.54
CA ASN A 463 31.82 6.41 16.54
C ASN A 463 31.15 7.75 16.22
N SER A 464 30.02 8.05 16.88
CA SER A 464 29.26 9.28 16.68
C SER A 464 29.39 10.22 17.89
N TRP A 465 29.10 11.50 17.65
CA TRP A 465 28.85 12.51 18.68
C TRP A 465 29.92 12.63 19.78
N GLY A 466 31.19 12.40 19.44
CA GLY A 466 32.31 12.54 20.37
C GLY A 466 32.41 11.43 21.42
N ASN A 467 31.79 10.28 21.18
CA ASN A 467 31.98 9.08 21.99
C ASN A 467 33.35 8.42 21.75
N ASN A 468 33.69 7.43 22.58
CA ASN A 468 35.05 6.90 22.70
C ASN A 468 35.51 5.94 21.57
N LYS A 469 34.75 5.82 20.48
CA LYS A 469 35.04 4.97 19.30
C LYS A 469 35.18 3.47 19.60
N THR A 470 34.59 2.99 20.69
CA THR A 470 34.52 1.54 20.97
C THR A 470 33.85 0.79 19.81
N GLU A 471 34.51 -0.24 19.29
CA GLU A 471 33.91 -1.19 18.37
C GLU A 471 33.22 -2.31 19.16
N VAL A 472 31.95 -2.59 18.85
CA VAL A 472 31.23 -3.73 19.41
C VAL A 472 31.17 -4.85 18.36
N THR A 473 31.43 -6.09 18.78
CA THR A 473 31.39 -7.26 17.90
C THR A 473 30.18 -8.16 18.22
N PRO A 474 29.68 -8.94 17.24
CA PRO A 474 28.61 -9.90 17.49
C PRO A 474 28.95 -10.90 18.60
N GLU A 475 30.22 -11.29 18.74
CA GLU A 475 30.69 -12.19 19.79
C GLU A 475 30.58 -11.57 21.18
N MET A 476 30.86 -10.26 21.31
CA MET A 476 30.66 -9.53 22.57
C MET A 476 29.19 -9.51 22.97
N VAL A 477 28.29 -9.34 21.99
CA VAL A 477 26.84 -9.36 22.23
C VAL A 477 26.37 -10.75 22.63
N LYS A 478 26.77 -11.76 21.86
CA LYS A 478 26.46 -13.17 22.12
C LYS A 478 26.90 -13.63 23.50
N ALA A 479 28.04 -13.15 23.99
CA ALA A 479 28.55 -13.47 25.32
C ALA A 479 27.74 -12.86 26.48
N LEU A 480 26.87 -11.88 26.20
CA LEU A 480 26.11 -11.12 27.20
C LEU A 480 24.60 -11.32 27.10
N ARG A 481 24.14 -12.17 26.17
CA ARG A 481 22.74 -12.42 25.87
C ARG A 481 22.06 -13.39 26.83
#